data_AF-B3SEV4-F1
#
_entry.id   AF-B3SEV4-F1
#
_cell.length_a   1.000
_cell.length_b   1.000
_cell.length_c   1.000
_cell.angle_alpha   90.00
_cell.angle_beta   90.00
_cell.angle_gamma   90.00
#
_symmetry.space_group_name_H-M   'P 1'
#
loop_
_entity.id
_entity.type
_entity.pdbx_description
1 polymer ?
#
loop_
_entity_poly.entity_id
_entity_poly.type
_entity_poly.pdbx_seq_one_letter_code
_entity_poly.pdbx_strand_id
1 'polypeptide(L)'
;PGIRFKVSVDSNETVEIEMVKPSSSAKKCNSKIAKDIGTEWKTLARAFKIGQRDINKIIAENNGSVDDQCAQMLSMYASRKGRSYTKRALVKALFKSGLRSVAEDHRMCKVISTYKNSKRKSNTVKEDDTIAYLKRNTTRL
;
A
#
# COMPACT_ATOMS: atom_id res chain seq x y z
N PRO A 1 -23.91 -11.41 5.38
CA PRO A 1 -23.45 -10.01 5.55
C PRO A 1 -21.97 -9.94 5.91
N GLY A 2 -21.19 -9.06 5.28
CA GLY A 2 -19.80 -8.83 5.64
C GLY A 2 -19.65 -7.86 6.80
N ILE A 3 -18.45 -7.81 7.38
CA ILE A 3 -18.09 -6.84 8.42
C ILE A 3 -17.49 -5.63 7.74
N ARG A 4 -18.04 -4.44 8.01
CA ARG A 4 -17.55 -3.16 7.49
C ARG A 4 -16.55 -2.51 8.43
N PHE A 5 -15.52 -1.91 7.87
CA PHE A 5 -14.59 -1.07 8.63
C PHE A 5 -13.80 -0.14 7.71
N LYS A 6 -13.22 0.90 8.31
CA LYS A 6 -12.41 1.90 7.62
C LYS A 6 -10.93 1.52 7.61
N VAL A 7 -10.25 1.77 6.50
CA VAL A 7 -8.81 1.63 6.30
C VAL A 7 -8.26 2.98 5.86
N SER A 8 -7.39 3.58 6.68
CA SER A 8 -6.60 4.75 6.27
C SER A 8 -5.45 4.27 5.38
N VAL A 9 -5.48 4.69 4.12
CA VAL A 9 -4.46 4.38 3.11
C VAL A 9 -3.24 5.27 3.38
N ASP A 10 -3.50 6.57 3.53
CA ASP A 10 -2.53 7.60 3.92
C ASP A 10 -3.21 8.67 4.81
N SER A 11 -2.59 9.85 4.95
CA SER A 11 -3.14 10.95 5.76
C SER A 11 -4.38 11.61 5.16
N ASN A 12 -4.64 11.41 3.87
CA ASN A 12 -5.66 12.10 3.10
C ASN A 12 -6.77 11.15 2.61
N GLU A 13 -6.50 9.85 2.47
CA GLU A 13 -7.44 8.86 1.97
C GLU A 13 -7.84 7.82 3.03
N THR A 14 -9.15 7.67 3.21
CA THR A 14 -9.75 6.60 3.98
C THR A 14 -10.76 5.84 3.12
N VAL A 15 -10.67 4.52 3.13
CA VAL A 15 -11.55 3.64 2.38
C VAL A 15 -12.41 2.83 3.34
N GLU A 16 -13.72 2.81 3.14
CA GLU A 16 -14.62 1.88 3.82
C GLU A 16 -14.71 0.59 3.02
N ILE A 17 -14.43 -0.53 3.68
CA ILE A 17 -14.45 -1.85 3.06
C ILE A 17 -15.34 -2.81 3.82
N GLU A 18 -15.97 -3.71 3.10
CA GLU A 18 -16.72 -4.85 3.62
C GLU A 18 -15.92 -6.15 3.39
N MET A 19 -15.83 -7.00 4.42
CA MET A 19 -15.10 -8.27 4.36
C MET A 19 -15.88 -9.43 4.98
N VAL A 20 -15.77 -10.61 4.37
CA VAL A 20 -16.29 -11.87 4.93
C VAL A 20 -15.24 -12.54 5.81
N LYS A 21 -15.59 -12.79 7.09
CA LYS A 21 -14.72 -13.43 8.09
C LYS A 21 -13.32 -12.76 8.20
N PRO A 22 -13.23 -11.46 8.51
CA PRO A 22 -11.97 -10.69 8.51
C PRO A 22 -10.91 -11.23 9.49
N SER A 23 -11.31 -11.91 10.56
CA SER A 23 -10.43 -12.54 11.55
C SER A 23 -9.91 -13.91 11.13
N SER A 24 -10.41 -14.48 10.03
CA SER A 24 -9.91 -15.77 9.53
C SER A 24 -8.49 -15.64 8.98
N SER A 25 -7.75 -16.75 8.99
CA SER A 25 -6.39 -16.83 8.47
C SER A 25 -6.31 -16.39 7.01
N ALA A 26 -5.32 -15.55 6.71
CA ALA A 26 -4.99 -15.12 5.35
C ALA A 26 -4.19 -16.15 4.55
N LYS A 27 -3.63 -17.20 5.18
CA LYS A 27 -2.69 -18.15 4.54
C LYS A 27 -3.23 -18.75 3.23
N LYS A 28 -4.53 -19.03 3.16
CA LYS A 28 -5.18 -19.61 1.96
C LYS A 28 -5.18 -18.66 0.76
N CYS A 29 -4.95 -17.36 0.95
CA CYS A 29 -4.91 -16.36 -0.12
C CYS A 29 -3.49 -16.19 -0.69
N ASN A 30 -2.44 -16.59 0.04
CA ASN A 30 -1.05 -16.23 -0.29
C ASN A 30 -0.62 -16.67 -1.68
N SER A 31 -0.89 -17.93 -2.06
CA SER A 31 -0.49 -18.47 -3.36
C SER A 31 -1.21 -17.79 -4.53
N LYS A 32 -2.45 -17.32 -4.32
CA LYS A 32 -3.21 -16.62 -5.34
C LYS A 32 -2.69 -15.21 -5.54
N ILE A 33 -2.50 -14.48 -4.44
CA ILE A 33 -2.10 -13.08 -4.51
C ILE A 33 -0.64 -12.87 -4.85
N ALA A 34 0.22 -13.87 -4.60
CA ALA A 34 1.66 -13.74 -4.87
C ALA A 34 1.94 -13.42 -6.35
N LYS A 35 1.18 -14.05 -7.26
CA LYS A 35 1.30 -13.86 -8.71
C LYS A 35 0.90 -12.44 -9.13
N ASP A 36 -0.21 -11.95 -8.58
CA ASP A 36 -0.77 -10.65 -8.95
C ASP A 36 -0.01 -9.49 -8.28
N ILE A 37 0.73 -9.75 -7.20
CA ILE A 37 1.62 -8.76 -6.59
C ILE A 37 2.89 -8.56 -7.43
N GLY A 38 3.47 -9.63 -7.97
CA GLY A 38 4.68 -9.58 -8.78
C GLY A 38 5.81 -8.79 -8.11
N THR A 39 6.45 -7.88 -8.84
CA THR A 39 7.64 -7.14 -8.39
C THR A 39 7.39 -6.21 -7.18
N GLU A 40 6.13 -5.87 -6.91
CA GLU A 40 5.74 -5.01 -5.79
C GLU A 40 5.81 -5.71 -4.43
N TRP A 41 6.16 -7.00 -4.40
CA TRP A 41 6.30 -7.76 -3.15
C TRP A 41 7.30 -7.11 -2.18
N LYS A 42 8.31 -6.39 -2.69
CA LYS A 42 9.30 -5.67 -1.88
C LYS A 42 8.67 -4.46 -1.16
N THR A 43 7.78 -3.74 -1.85
CA THR A 43 6.99 -2.65 -1.28
C THR A 43 6.09 -3.20 -0.16
N LEU A 44 5.42 -4.32 -0.42
CA LEU A 44 4.59 -5.00 0.57
C LEU A 44 5.41 -5.53 1.77
N ALA A 45 6.60 -6.06 1.53
CA ALA A 45 7.51 -6.52 2.58
C ALA A 45 7.89 -5.38 3.53
N ARG A 46 8.16 -4.18 2.99
CA ARG A 46 8.43 -2.97 3.78
C ARG A 46 7.21 -2.56 4.60
N ALA A 47 6.01 -2.65 4.04
CA ALA A 47 4.77 -2.39 4.79
C ALA A 47 4.54 -3.41 5.93
N PHE A 48 5.02 -4.65 5.77
CA PHE A 48 5.09 -5.65 6.84
C PHE A 48 6.24 -5.46 7.82
N LYS A 49 7.06 -4.42 7.65
CA LYS A 49 8.27 -4.15 8.44
C LYS A 49 9.30 -5.29 8.37
N ILE A 50 9.35 -5.99 7.24
CA ILE A 50 10.42 -6.94 6.95
C ILE A 50 11.67 -6.14 6.59
N GLY A 51 12.78 -6.41 7.28
CA GLY A 51 14.02 -5.66 7.11
C GLY A 51 14.72 -5.97 5.79
N GLN A 52 15.55 -5.04 5.31
CA GLN A 52 16.28 -5.19 4.04
C GLN A 52 17.16 -6.45 4.00
N ARG A 53 17.71 -6.89 5.14
CA ARG A 53 18.47 -8.14 5.25
C ARG A 53 17.62 -9.36 4.86
N ASP A 54 16.39 -9.45 5.36
CA ASP A 54 15.49 -10.55 5.04
C ASP A 54 15.03 -10.48 3.58
N ILE A 55 14.78 -9.28 3.07
CA ILE A 55 14.43 -9.05 1.66
C ILE A 55 15.57 -9.55 0.75
N ASN A 56 16.82 -9.20 1.06
CA ASN A 56 17.98 -9.65 0.29
C ASN A 56 18.15 -11.17 0.35
N LYS A 57 17.89 -11.77 1.52
CA LYS A 57 17.90 -13.23 1.70
C LYS A 57 16.88 -13.91 0.80
N ILE A 58 15.63 -13.42 0.77
CA ILE A 58 14.56 -13.94 -0.10
C ILE A 58 14.96 -13.85 -1.58
N ILE A 59 15.53 -12.71 -2.00
CA ILE A 59 16.01 -12.51 -3.38
C ILE A 59 17.11 -13.53 -3.73
N ALA A 60 18.06 -13.75 -2.83
CA ALA A 60 19.16 -14.69 -3.06
C ALA A 60 18.68 -16.14 -3.13
N GLU A 61 17.73 -16.53 -2.27
CA GLU A 61 17.19 -17.90 -2.20
C GLU A 61 16.25 -18.24 -3.37
N ASN A 62 15.57 -17.24 -3.95
CA ASN A 62 14.58 -17.43 -5.02
C ASN A 62 14.87 -16.56 -6.24
N ASN A 63 16.14 -16.47 -6.66
CA ASN A 63 16.58 -15.55 -7.70
C ASN A 63 15.91 -15.74 -9.08
N GLY A 64 15.38 -16.94 -9.37
CA GLY A 64 14.78 -17.29 -10.66
C GLY A 64 13.28 -16.98 -10.79
N SER A 65 12.60 -16.58 -9.73
CA SER A 65 11.13 -16.43 -9.75
C SER A 65 10.64 -15.36 -8.77
N VAL A 66 10.06 -14.30 -9.32
CA VAL A 66 9.46 -13.20 -8.53
C VAL A 66 8.25 -13.70 -7.74
N ASP A 67 7.49 -14.64 -8.31
CA ASP A 67 6.34 -15.26 -7.66
C ASP A 67 6.79 -16.05 -6.43
N ASP A 68 7.89 -16.81 -6.52
CA ASP A 68 8.42 -17.57 -5.39
C ASP A 68 9.01 -16.65 -4.32
N GLN A 69 9.67 -15.55 -4.71
CA GLN A 69 10.09 -14.51 -3.77
C GLN A 69 8.89 -13.93 -3.00
N CYS A 70 7.81 -13.59 -3.70
CA CYS A 70 6.60 -13.07 -3.06
C CYS A 70 5.93 -14.11 -2.16
N ALA A 71 5.81 -15.36 -2.61
CA ALA A 71 5.24 -16.45 -1.84
C ALA A 71 6.05 -16.73 -0.57
N GLN A 72 7.39 -16.73 -0.67
CA GLN A 72 8.28 -16.89 0.48
C GLN A 72 8.15 -15.72 1.46
N MET A 73 8.10 -14.49 0.98
CA MET A 73 7.86 -13.31 1.82
C MET A 73 6.54 -13.41 2.59
N LEU A 74 5.45 -13.78 1.91
CA LEU A 74 4.14 -13.96 2.53
C LEU A 74 4.14 -15.11 3.55
N SER A 75 4.83 -16.21 3.25
CA SER A 75 4.99 -17.34 4.17
C SER A 75 5.78 -16.94 5.42
N MET A 76 6.91 -16.25 5.24
CA MET A 76 7.74 -15.74 6.33
C MET A 76 6.94 -14.82 7.25
N TYR A 77 6.19 -13.86 6.68
CA TYR A 77 5.36 -12.96 7.45
C TYR A 77 4.23 -13.68 8.18
N ALA A 78 3.57 -14.65 7.52
CA ALA A 78 2.53 -15.47 8.14
C ALA A 78 3.07 -16.28 9.34
N SER A 79 4.28 -16.81 9.23
CA SER A 79 4.96 -17.52 10.31
C SER A 79 5.30 -16.60 11.49
N ARG A 80 5.83 -15.39 11.21
CA ARG A 80 6.13 -14.38 12.24
C ARG A 80 4.90 -13.88 12.99
N LYS A 81 3.76 -13.74 12.29
CA LYS A 81 2.50 -13.24 12.87
C LYS A 81 1.64 -14.31 13.51
N GLY A 82 1.79 -15.58 13.13
CA GLY A 82 0.97 -16.68 13.65
C GLY A 82 -0.52 -16.40 13.52
N ARG A 83 -1.25 -16.41 14.65
CA ARG A 83 -2.71 -16.18 14.70
C ARG A 83 -3.12 -14.75 14.28
N SER A 84 -2.21 -13.78 14.35
CA SER A 84 -2.48 -12.40 13.93
C SER A 84 -2.44 -12.22 12.41
N TYR A 85 -2.02 -13.24 11.65
CA TYR A 85 -2.04 -13.22 10.19
C TYR A 85 -3.45 -13.43 9.63
N THR A 86 -4.29 -12.42 9.83
CA THR A 86 -5.71 -12.42 9.45
C THR A 86 -5.91 -11.78 8.08
N LYS A 87 -7.03 -12.11 7.41
CA LYS A 87 -7.44 -11.44 6.16
C LYS A 87 -7.44 -9.93 6.28
N ARG A 88 -7.96 -9.41 7.41
CA ARG A 88 -7.97 -7.97 7.70
C ARG A 88 -6.57 -7.36 7.76
N ALA A 89 -5.62 -8.04 8.40
CA ALA A 89 -4.25 -7.56 8.48
C ALA A 89 -3.58 -7.50 7.10
N LEU A 90 -3.83 -8.52 6.27
CA LEU A 90 -3.32 -8.59 4.90
C LEU A 90 -3.92 -7.48 4.02
N VAL A 91 -5.25 -7.31 4.00
CA VAL A 91 -5.90 -6.26 3.20
C VAL A 91 -5.42 -4.86 3.60
N LYS A 92 -5.28 -4.57 4.91
CA LYS A 92 -4.72 -3.29 5.36
C LYS A 92 -3.31 -3.03 4.81
N ALA A 93 -2.47 -4.06 4.75
CA ALA A 93 -1.12 -3.91 4.23
C ALA A 93 -1.09 -3.72 2.71
N LEU A 94 -1.95 -4.45 1.98
CA LEU A 94 -2.12 -4.27 0.53
C LEU A 94 -2.53 -2.84 0.18
N PHE A 95 -3.55 -2.30 0.87
CA PHE A 95 -4.00 -0.92 0.68
C PHE A 95 -2.88 0.09 0.95
N LYS A 96 -2.15 -0.06 2.05
CA LYS A 96 -1.02 0.82 2.39
C LYS A 96 0.17 0.71 1.44
N SER A 97 0.25 -0.37 0.67
CA SER A 97 1.31 -0.61 -0.31
C SER A 97 0.90 -0.22 -1.72
N GLY A 98 -0.28 0.40 -1.91
CA GLY A 98 -0.82 0.70 -3.24
C GLY A 98 -1.41 -0.50 -3.98
N LEU A 99 -1.41 -1.70 -3.37
CA LEU A 99 -1.87 -2.97 -3.95
C LEU A 99 -3.35 -3.22 -3.69
N ARG A 100 -4.16 -2.16 -3.77
CA ARG A 100 -5.60 -2.23 -3.52
C ARG A 100 -6.31 -3.13 -4.55
N SER A 101 -5.96 -3.02 -5.83
CA SER A 101 -6.54 -3.83 -6.92
C SER A 101 -6.43 -5.32 -6.62
N VAL A 102 -5.24 -5.80 -6.21
CA VAL A 102 -5.01 -7.20 -5.83
C VAL A 102 -6.00 -7.68 -4.76
N ALA A 103 -6.31 -6.85 -3.76
CA ALA A 103 -7.27 -7.23 -2.73
C ALA A 103 -8.71 -7.33 -3.25
N GLU A 104 -9.09 -6.46 -4.19
CA GLU A 104 -10.41 -6.44 -4.83
C GLU A 104 -10.57 -7.59 -5.84
N ASP A 105 -9.57 -7.83 -6.68
CA ASP A 105 -9.56 -8.86 -7.73
C ASP A 105 -9.66 -10.27 -7.15
N HIS A 106 -8.99 -10.52 -6.02
CA HIS A 106 -9.11 -11.78 -5.29
C HIS A 106 -10.30 -11.84 -4.33
N ARG A 107 -11.23 -10.88 -4.42
CA ARG A 107 -12.46 -10.81 -3.62
C ARG A 107 -12.19 -10.92 -2.11
N MET A 108 -11.06 -10.39 -1.64
CA MET A 108 -10.73 -10.37 -0.22
C MET A 108 -11.59 -9.36 0.53
N CYS A 109 -11.90 -8.24 -0.13
CA CYS A 109 -12.80 -7.20 0.34
C CYS A 109 -13.64 -6.64 -0.80
N LYS A 110 -14.73 -5.95 -0.44
CA LYS A 110 -15.48 -5.09 -1.34
C LYS A 110 -15.33 -3.65 -0.85
N VAL A 111 -14.87 -2.74 -1.71
CA VAL A 111 -14.85 -1.32 -1.38
C VAL A 111 -16.27 -0.76 -1.48
N ILE A 112 -16.69 -0.08 -0.41
CA ILE A 112 -18.01 0.52 -0.28
C ILE A 112 -17.96 2.00 -0.64
N SER A 113 -16.95 2.71 -0.12
CA SER A 113 -16.79 4.14 -0.37
C SER A 113 -15.34 4.56 -0.16
N THR A 114 -14.95 5.63 -0.85
CA THR A 114 -13.62 6.25 -0.72
C THR A 114 -13.80 7.70 -0.32
N TYR A 115 -13.11 8.11 0.73
CA TYR A 115 -13.11 9.48 1.22
C TYR A 115 -11.72 10.08 1.02
N LYS A 116 -11.62 11.15 0.23
CA LYS A 116 -10.40 11.95 0.07
C LYS A 116 -10.60 13.30 0.74
N ASN A 117 -9.82 13.56 1.79
CA ASN A 117 -9.76 14.87 2.41
C ASN A 117 -9.06 15.83 1.46
N SER A 118 -9.86 16.62 0.74
CA SER A 118 -9.37 17.71 -0.10
C SER A 118 -8.86 18.84 0.79
N LYS A 119 -7.68 18.68 1.40
CA LYS A 119 -6.90 19.84 1.82
C LYS A 119 -6.47 20.55 0.55
N ARG A 120 -7.16 21.62 0.17
CA ARG A 120 -6.69 22.60 -0.82
C ARG A 120 -5.30 23.06 -0.37
N LYS A 121 -4.22 22.50 -0.93
CA LYS A 121 -2.92 23.17 -0.98
C LYS A 121 -2.90 23.97 -2.27
N SER A 122 -3.62 25.09 -2.28
CA SER A 122 -3.38 26.14 -3.27
C SER A 122 -2.23 27.01 -2.76
N ASN A 123 -1.00 26.52 -2.88
CA ASN A 123 0.17 27.40 -2.92
C ASN A 123 0.84 27.21 -4.29
N THR A 124 0.13 27.58 -5.34
CA THR A 124 0.77 28.04 -6.56
C THR A 124 1.23 29.45 -6.26
N VAL A 125 2.47 29.62 -5.82
CA VAL A 125 3.14 30.92 -5.93
C VAL A 125 3.20 31.19 -7.43
N LYS A 126 2.43 32.17 -7.91
CA LYS A 126 2.59 32.67 -9.28
C LYS A 126 3.94 33.37 -9.31
N GLU A 127 4.92 32.79 -9.99
CA GLU A 127 6.26 33.37 -10.18
C GLU A 127 6.27 34.64 -11.06
N ASP A 128 5.10 35.19 -11.41
CA ASP A 128 4.99 36.36 -12.29
C ASP A 128 5.10 37.72 -11.56
N ASP A 129 4.86 37.78 -10.25
CA ASP A 129 4.88 39.08 -9.53
C ASP A 129 6.30 39.53 -9.12
N THR A 130 7.26 38.61 -9.01
CA THR A 130 8.66 38.92 -8.65
C THR A 130 9.40 39.64 -9.76
N ILE A 131 9.11 39.34 -11.03
CA ILE A 131 9.75 39.99 -12.19
C ILE A 131 9.24 41.43 -12.36
N ALA A 132 7.97 41.71 -12.06
CA ALA A 132 7.40 43.05 -12.13
C ALA A 132 7.99 44.00 -11.07
N TYR A 133 8.30 43.49 -9.87
CA TYR A 133 8.91 44.28 -8.80
C TYR A 133 10.38 44.66 -9.11
N LEU A 134 11.15 43.74 -9.69
CA LEU A 134 12.55 44.01 -10.04
C LEU A 134 12.69 44.99 -11.21
N LYS A 135 11.82 44.92 -12.22
CA LYS A 135 11.87 45.83 -13.38
C LYS A 135 11.55 47.29 -13.05
N ARG A 136 10.85 47.58 -11.94
CA ARG A 136 10.55 48.98 -11.53
C ARG A 136 11.72 49.68 -10.86
N ASN A 137 12.69 48.95 -10.31
CA ASN A 137 13.78 49.52 -9.52
C ASN A 137 15.12 49.63 -10.27
N THR A 138 15.20 49.19 -11.53
CA THR A 138 16.43 49.25 -12.34
C THR A 138 16.45 50.39 -13.37
N THR A 139 15.41 51.24 -13.42
CA THR A 139 15.31 52.36 -14.39
C THR A 139 15.41 53.74 -13.72
N ARG A 140 15.88 53.81 -12.47
CA ARG A 140 16.26 55.07 -11.82
C ARG A 140 17.64 54.91 -11.20
N LEU A 141 18.67 55.06 -12.03
CA LEU A 141 19.98 55.63 -11.70
C LEU A 141 20.62 56.10 -13.01
#